data_AF-A0A7J6TVY8-F1
#
_entry.id   AF-A0A7J6TVY8-F1
#
_cell.length_a   1.000
_cell.length_b   1.000
_cell.length_c   1.000
_cell.angle_alpha   90.00
_cell.angle_beta   90.00
_cell.angle_gamma   90.00
#
_symmetry.space_group_name_H-M   'P 1'
#
loop_
_entity.id
_entity.type
_entity.pdbx_description
1 polymer ?
#
loop_
_entity_poly.entity_id
_entity_poly.type
_entity_poly.pdbx_seq_one_letter_code
_entity_poly.pdbx_strand_id
1 'polypeptide(L)'
;MMLPSEDFACLDDYIDYLRNDIKVPAFDVEINGGAQFRRLMYEVEVFLRFSEIGVETKKKDVIQARGVSMGSVTWRDVVVKLLCTEALIPMKSRIRYAAERIKWFFIFQKDAVINFMLSIKGSADEQMFSSLYTKHVKLMLENEMIKQLVFKTYDDACERQLEQFMELFDNTLASTFSNPWVFLKRASSGLDNLDNGKDDNGSDDDEDSRSSNQGGDDESTDDGLDDIQLPTFEDTKKRIPMEIESRSGIETMLSHWLSSIPMEPQQIDEAVEKVQMLVLKTFSFIRSQIADQIELFAESFFKLPMMRRLEDDMSNIQMTNVDTETYKVRREYLEGEFKTIEDTLASLNECIDKLQGFALKAQAKMSRVSGSK
;
A
#
# COMPACT_ATOMS: atom_id res chain seq x y z
N MET A 1 10.22 8.90 12.57
CA MET A 1 10.57 8.50 11.19
C MET A 1 11.67 7.45 11.29
N MET A 2 11.53 6.32 10.61
CA MET A 2 12.45 5.19 10.73
C MET A 2 13.37 5.17 9.50
N LEU A 3 14.69 5.23 9.71
CA LEU A 3 15.69 5.06 8.64
C LEU A 3 15.94 3.58 8.39
N PRO A 4 16.26 3.17 7.15
CA PRO A 4 16.41 1.76 6.82
C PRO A 4 17.65 1.12 7.44
N SER A 5 18.77 1.84 7.51
CA SER A 5 20.04 1.42 8.14
C SER A 5 20.64 2.56 8.97
N GLU A 6 21.55 2.22 9.88
CA GLU A 6 22.40 3.19 10.62
C GLU A 6 23.41 3.89 9.70
N ASP A 7 23.65 3.36 8.50
CA ASP A 7 24.54 3.97 7.50
C ASP A 7 24.03 5.33 6.97
N PHE A 8 22.73 5.59 7.12
CA PHE A 8 22.11 6.87 6.73
C PHE A 8 22.07 7.80 7.95
N ALA A 9 22.73 8.96 7.87
CA ALA A 9 22.76 9.90 8.98
C ALA A 9 21.42 10.65 9.13
N CYS A 10 20.71 10.90 8.03
CA CYS A 10 19.39 11.50 8.04
C CYS A 10 18.49 11.01 6.89
N LEU A 11 17.24 11.51 6.85
CA LEU A 11 16.29 11.20 5.78
C LEU A 11 16.78 11.70 4.42
N ASP A 12 17.36 12.90 4.38
CA ASP A 12 17.79 13.52 3.13
C ASP A 12 18.89 12.67 2.47
N ASP A 13 19.82 12.12 3.26
CA ASP A 13 20.83 11.18 2.76
C ASP A 13 20.19 9.93 2.12
N TYR A 14 19.13 9.40 2.74
CA TYR A 14 18.40 8.25 2.19
C TYR A 14 17.64 8.62 0.91
N ILE A 15 17.04 9.80 0.85
CA ILE A 15 16.37 10.32 -0.35
C ILE A 15 17.38 10.51 -1.49
N ASP A 16 18.55 11.05 -1.20
CA ASP A 16 19.62 11.23 -2.18
C ASP A 16 20.15 9.90 -2.69
N TYR A 17 20.27 8.89 -1.81
CA TYR A 17 20.62 7.54 -2.20
C TYR A 17 19.57 6.89 -3.12
N LEU A 18 18.27 7.05 -2.80
CA LEU A 18 17.17 6.57 -3.65
C LEU A 18 17.20 7.23 -5.04
N ARG A 19 17.53 8.52 -5.09
CA ARG A 19 17.60 9.32 -6.31
C ARG A 19 18.80 8.95 -7.18
N ASN A 20 20.00 8.94 -6.59
CA ASN A 20 21.26 8.98 -7.34
C ASN A 20 21.85 7.57 -7.55
N ASP A 21 21.82 6.73 -6.53
CA ASP A 21 22.45 5.40 -6.54
C ASP A 21 21.47 4.33 -7.02
N ILE A 22 20.33 4.22 -6.35
CA ILE A 22 19.29 3.25 -6.68
C ILE A 22 18.52 3.65 -7.94
N LYS A 23 18.35 4.95 -8.18
CA LYS A 23 17.61 5.52 -9.31
C LYS A 23 16.19 4.99 -9.39
N VAL A 24 15.45 5.19 -8.29
CA VAL A 24 14.04 4.84 -8.22
C VAL A 24 13.29 5.44 -9.43
N PRO A 25 12.46 4.66 -10.14
CA PRO A 25 11.75 5.14 -11.33
C PRO A 25 10.86 6.35 -11.02
N ALA A 26 10.84 7.33 -11.92
CA ALA A 26 10.02 8.54 -11.81
C ALA A 26 10.17 9.26 -10.44
N PHE A 27 11.41 9.36 -9.95
CA PHE A 27 11.71 10.03 -8.68
C PHE A 27 11.40 11.54 -8.72
N ASP A 28 11.82 12.19 -9.82
CA ASP A 28 11.69 13.64 -10.02
C ASP A 28 10.43 14.06 -10.79
N VAL A 29 9.55 13.10 -11.10
CA VAL A 29 8.34 13.34 -11.86
C VAL A 29 7.13 13.16 -10.96
N GLU A 30 6.19 14.10 -11.03
CA GLU A 30 4.89 13.94 -10.40
C GLU A 30 4.12 12.81 -11.08
N ILE A 31 3.82 11.76 -10.31
CA ILE A 31 3.09 10.58 -10.75
C ILE A 31 1.87 10.37 -9.85
N ASN A 32 0.83 9.77 -10.41
CA ASN A 32 -0.42 9.49 -9.70
C ASN A 32 -0.85 8.02 -9.90
N GLY A 33 -1.87 7.60 -9.14
CA GLY A 33 -2.53 6.31 -9.30
C GLY A 33 -1.56 5.12 -9.28
N GLY A 34 -1.68 4.22 -10.25
CA GLY A 34 -0.90 2.99 -10.32
C GLY A 34 0.61 3.21 -10.49
N ALA A 35 1.03 4.27 -11.19
CA ALA A 35 2.45 4.59 -11.33
C ALA A 35 3.06 4.98 -9.98
N GLN A 36 2.36 5.80 -9.19
CA GLN A 36 2.77 6.17 -7.85
C GLN A 36 2.79 4.97 -6.90
N PHE A 37 1.81 4.05 -7.03
CA PHE A 37 1.81 2.80 -6.25
C PHE A 37 3.03 1.93 -6.54
N ARG A 38 3.39 1.75 -7.82
CA ARG A 38 4.59 0.99 -8.20
C ARG A 38 5.87 1.62 -7.66
N ARG A 39 5.99 2.95 -7.72
CA ARG A 39 7.14 3.65 -7.13
C ARG A 39 7.21 3.40 -5.62
N LEU A 40 6.09 3.48 -4.92
CA LEU A 40 6.03 3.17 -3.49
C LEU A 40 6.46 1.73 -3.21
N MET A 41 6.03 0.75 -4.00
CA MET A 41 6.43 -0.65 -3.80
C MET A 41 7.93 -0.82 -3.95
N TYR A 42 8.53 -0.15 -4.93
CA TYR A 42 9.98 -0.11 -5.11
C TYR A 42 10.70 0.54 -3.92
N GLU A 43 10.21 1.69 -3.43
CA GLU A 43 10.76 2.36 -2.25
C GLU A 43 10.69 1.47 -0.98
N VAL A 44 9.57 0.76 -0.80
CA VAL A 44 9.35 -0.16 0.31
C VAL A 44 10.26 -1.40 0.21
N GLU A 45 10.41 -1.97 -0.99
CA GLU A 45 11.33 -3.08 -1.24
C GLU A 45 12.76 -2.68 -0.87
N VAL A 46 13.23 -1.53 -1.37
CA VAL A 46 14.56 -1.01 -1.06
C VAL A 46 14.73 -0.79 0.45
N PHE A 47 13.73 -0.19 1.11
CA PHE A 47 13.77 0.00 2.57
C PHE A 47 13.95 -1.33 3.32
N LEU A 48 13.19 -2.38 2.94
CA LEU A 48 13.32 -3.71 3.54
C LEU A 48 14.67 -4.35 3.19
N ARG A 49 15.23 -4.07 2.01
CA ARG A 49 16.57 -4.55 1.60
C ARG A 49 17.73 -3.91 2.39
N PHE A 50 17.51 -2.81 3.08
CA PHE A 50 18.51 -2.18 3.95
C PHE A 50 18.23 -2.37 5.44
N SER A 51 17.11 -3.02 5.79
CA SER A 51 16.65 -3.19 7.17
C SER A 51 17.47 -4.23 7.95
N GLU A 52 18.71 -3.92 8.30
CA GLU A 52 19.58 -4.79 9.10
C GLU A 52 19.13 -4.87 10.57
N ILE A 53 19.52 -5.96 11.25
CA ILE A 53 19.21 -6.13 12.68
C ILE A 53 20.16 -5.35 13.58
N GLY A 54 21.38 -5.04 13.13
CA GLY A 54 22.35 -4.24 13.89
C GLY A 54 22.74 -4.81 15.26
N VAL A 55 22.43 -6.08 15.55
CA VAL A 55 22.70 -6.71 16.85
C VAL A 55 23.98 -7.54 16.79
N GLU A 56 24.85 -7.33 17.77
CA GLU A 56 26.01 -8.18 18.04
C GLU A 56 25.64 -9.29 19.03
N THR A 57 25.73 -10.54 18.59
CA THR A 57 25.51 -11.73 19.45
C THR A 57 26.56 -11.76 20.54
N LYS A 58 26.14 -11.74 21.81
CA LYS A 58 27.07 -11.82 22.95
C LYS A 58 27.30 -13.27 23.33
N LYS A 59 28.51 -13.57 23.81
CA LYS A 59 28.90 -14.89 24.35
C LYS A 59 27.88 -15.47 25.35
N LYS A 60 27.36 -14.62 26.23
CA LYS A 60 26.35 -15.01 27.24
C LYS A 60 25.06 -15.52 26.59
N ASP A 61 24.64 -14.94 25.47
CA ASP A 61 23.38 -15.24 24.80
C ASP A 61 23.50 -16.57 24.05
N VAL A 62 24.67 -16.84 23.45
CA VAL A 62 25.01 -18.14 22.86
C VAL A 62 25.03 -19.25 23.92
N ILE A 63 25.67 -19.01 25.07
CA ILE A 63 25.72 -19.98 26.18
C ILE A 63 24.31 -20.25 26.71
N GLN A 64 23.50 -19.20 26.90
CA GLN A 64 22.13 -19.31 27.37
C GLN A 64 21.24 -20.07 26.37
N ALA A 65 21.38 -19.79 25.07
CA ALA A 65 20.64 -20.46 24.01
C ALA A 65 21.03 -21.95 23.88
N ARG A 66 22.30 -22.29 24.10
CA ARG A 66 22.81 -23.68 24.12
C ARG A 66 22.31 -24.46 25.34
N GLY A 67 22.16 -23.79 26.48
CA GLY A 67 21.68 -24.37 27.73
C GLY A 67 22.71 -25.28 28.41
N VAL A 68 22.34 -25.81 29.59
CA VAL A 68 23.20 -26.65 30.44
C VAL A 68 23.36 -28.10 29.93
N SER A 69 22.50 -28.57 29.03
CA SER A 69 22.55 -29.92 28.47
C SER A 69 23.23 -29.89 27.10
N MET A 70 24.56 -30.03 27.09
CA MET A 70 25.41 -29.92 25.89
C MET A 70 25.18 -31.02 24.84
N GLY A 71 24.33 -32.03 25.11
CA GLY A 71 24.12 -33.20 24.25
C GLY A 71 22.83 -33.21 23.42
N SER A 72 21.85 -32.35 23.71
CA SER A 72 20.54 -32.37 23.03
C SER A 72 20.23 -31.15 22.17
N VAL A 73 20.94 -30.04 22.37
CA VAL A 73 20.70 -28.78 21.63
C VAL A 73 21.74 -28.63 20.53
N THR A 74 21.27 -28.55 19.28
CA THR A 74 22.15 -28.37 18.12
C THR A 74 22.48 -26.89 17.90
N TRP A 75 23.55 -26.58 17.16
CA TRP A 75 23.84 -25.20 16.74
C TRP A 75 22.69 -24.59 15.92
N ARG A 76 21.93 -25.43 15.21
CA ARG A 76 20.72 -25.04 14.50
C ARG A 76 19.68 -24.47 15.45
N ASP A 77 19.47 -25.12 16.59
CA ASP A 77 18.52 -24.66 17.61
C ASP A 77 19.00 -23.36 18.29
N VAL A 78 20.31 -23.23 18.51
CA VAL A 78 20.92 -22.00 19.05
C VAL A 78 20.66 -20.81 18.12
N VAL A 79 20.95 -20.96 16.83
CA VAL A 79 20.74 -19.92 15.82
C VAL A 79 19.26 -19.51 15.74
N VAL A 80 18.33 -20.48 15.74
CA VAL A 80 16.89 -20.20 15.72
C VAL A 80 16.46 -19.42 16.96
N LYS A 81 16.93 -19.79 18.16
CA LYS A 81 16.61 -19.04 19.39
C LYS A 81 17.11 -17.61 19.34
N LEU A 82 18.33 -17.40 18.85
CA LEU A 82 18.91 -16.05 18.71
C LEU A 82 18.13 -15.23 17.67
N LEU A 83 17.81 -15.80 16.51
CA LEU A 83 16.99 -15.13 15.49
C LEU A 83 15.61 -14.72 16.03
N CYS A 84 14.91 -15.61 16.74
CA CYS A 84 13.61 -15.30 17.32
C CYS A 84 13.69 -14.20 18.39
N THR A 85 14.80 -14.14 19.15
CA THR A 85 14.97 -13.18 20.25
C THR A 85 15.41 -11.81 19.75
N GLU A 86 16.35 -11.78 18.80
CA GLU A 86 17.05 -10.56 18.39
C GLU A 86 16.51 -9.97 17.09
N ALA A 87 16.00 -10.80 16.16
CA ALA A 87 15.71 -10.36 14.80
C ALA A 87 14.22 -10.32 14.45
N LEU A 88 13.37 -11.14 15.09
CA LEU A 88 11.93 -11.19 14.80
C LEU A 88 11.22 -9.86 15.08
N ILE A 89 11.46 -9.26 16.26
CA ILE A 89 10.80 -8.01 16.66
C ILE A 89 11.23 -6.83 15.78
N PRO A 90 12.53 -6.63 15.47
CA PRO A 90 12.94 -5.66 14.47
C PRO A 90 12.23 -5.89 13.13
N MET A 91 12.22 -7.12 12.61
CA MET A 91 11.58 -7.39 11.31
C MET A 91 10.09 -7.05 11.31
N LYS A 92 9.35 -7.40 12.37
CA LYS A 92 7.94 -7.00 12.54
C LYS A 92 7.77 -5.48 12.46
N SER A 93 8.66 -4.73 13.11
CA SER A 93 8.61 -3.27 13.11
C SER A 93 8.86 -2.69 11.72
N ARG A 94 9.78 -3.30 10.95
CA ARG A 94 10.08 -2.90 9.55
C ARG A 94 8.92 -3.19 8.60
N ILE A 95 8.28 -4.35 8.75
CA ILE A 95 7.08 -4.69 7.98
C ILE A 95 5.92 -3.77 8.35
N ARG A 96 5.76 -3.44 9.64
CA ARG A 96 4.76 -2.46 10.06
C ARG A 96 4.97 -1.11 9.40
N TYR A 97 6.21 -0.64 9.33
CA TYR A 97 6.52 0.60 8.61
C TYR A 97 6.11 0.50 7.13
N ALA A 98 6.46 -0.59 6.44
CA ALA A 98 6.05 -0.83 5.05
C ALA A 98 4.51 -0.83 4.89
N ALA A 99 3.80 -1.50 5.79
CA ALA A 99 2.35 -1.58 5.79
C ALA A 99 1.68 -0.21 6.02
N GLU A 100 2.21 0.59 6.96
CA GLU A 100 1.75 1.96 7.22
C GLU A 100 1.99 2.87 6.00
N ARG A 101 3.09 2.68 5.27
CA ARG A 101 3.36 3.40 4.01
C ARG A 101 2.35 3.04 2.92
N ILE A 102 1.99 1.76 2.81
CA ILE A 102 0.93 1.29 1.90
C ILE A 102 -0.42 1.92 2.28
N LYS A 103 -0.80 1.88 3.56
CA LYS A 103 -2.03 2.52 4.06
C LYS A 103 -2.05 4.01 3.73
N TRP A 104 -0.96 4.71 4.04
CA TRP A 104 -0.81 6.14 3.80
C TRP A 104 -1.03 6.49 2.33
N PHE A 105 -0.52 5.67 1.39
CA PHE A 105 -0.76 5.88 -0.03
C PHE A 105 -2.25 5.89 -0.38
N PHE A 106 -3.01 4.89 0.08
CA PHE A 106 -4.45 4.82 -0.22
C PHE A 106 -5.21 5.99 0.39
N ILE A 107 -4.90 6.37 1.63
CA ILE A 107 -5.51 7.54 2.29
C ILE A 107 -5.23 8.82 1.48
N PHE A 108 -3.99 8.99 1.00
CA PHE A 108 -3.59 10.18 0.25
C PHE A 108 -4.25 10.26 -1.14
N GLN A 109 -4.61 9.13 -1.75
CA GLN A 109 -5.27 9.14 -3.07
C GLN A 109 -6.65 9.79 -3.06
N LYS A 110 -7.35 9.87 -1.93
CA LYS A 110 -8.73 10.39 -1.86
C LYS A 110 -8.85 11.81 -2.44
N ASP A 111 -7.94 12.71 -2.06
CA ASP A 111 -7.95 14.08 -2.53
C ASP A 111 -7.54 14.19 -4.02
N ALA A 112 -6.57 13.37 -4.44
CA ALA A 112 -6.17 13.27 -5.84
C ALA A 112 -7.35 12.82 -6.74
N VAL A 113 -8.13 11.85 -6.27
CA VAL A 113 -9.32 11.35 -6.97
C VAL A 113 -10.42 12.42 -7.04
N ILE A 114 -10.65 13.18 -5.96
CA ILE A 114 -11.59 14.32 -5.99
C ILE A 114 -11.18 15.34 -7.06
N ASN A 115 -9.90 15.72 -7.08
CA ASN A 115 -9.40 16.70 -8.04
C ASN A 115 -9.52 16.20 -9.49
N PHE A 116 -9.18 14.93 -9.72
CA PHE A 116 -9.37 14.27 -11.01
C PHE A 116 -10.84 14.30 -11.46
N MET A 117 -11.76 13.89 -10.58
CA MET A 117 -13.20 13.85 -10.90
C MET A 117 -13.78 15.25 -11.17
N LEU A 118 -13.23 16.31 -10.57
CA LEU A 118 -13.60 17.70 -10.88
C LEU A 118 -13.10 18.15 -12.25
N SER A 119 -11.90 17.71 -12.67
CA SER A 119 -11.30 18.10 -13.94
C SER A 119 -11.92 17.41 -15.16
N ILE A 120 -12.71 16.34 -14.98
CA ILE A 120 -13.35 15.61 -16.10
C ILE A 120 -14.28 16.53 -16.89
N LYS A 121 -15.07 17.38 -16.21
CA LYS A 121 -16.06 18.22 -16.90
C LYS A 121 -15.37 19.29 -17.75
N GLY A 122 -15.63 19.29 -19.05
CA GLY A 122 -15.01 20.19 -20.02
C GLY A 122 -13.61 19.75 -20.49
N SER A 123 -13.15 18.57 -20.08
CA SER A 123 -11.92 17.95 -20.62
C SER A 123 -12.19 17.26 -21.96
N ALA A 124 -11.12 16.97 -22.72
CA ALA A 124 -11.21 16.19 -23.95
C ALA A 124 -11.75 14.76 -23.69
N ASP A 125 -11.47 14.23 -22.49
CA ASP A 125 -11.80 12.85 -22.12
C ASP A 125 -13.16 12.74 -21.40
N GLU A 126 -13.97 13.81 -21.38
CA GLU A 126 -15.25 13.82 -20.66
C GLU A 126 -16.17 12.66 -21.07
N GLN A 127 -16.12 12.26 -22.35
CA GLN A 127 -16.92 11.16 -22.89
C GLN A 127 -16.45 9.77 -22.45
N MET A 128 -15.22 9.65 -21.94
CA MET A 128 -14.64 8.38 -21.47
C MET A 128 -15.06 8.02 -20.05
N PHE A 129 -15.65 8.96 -19.31
CA PHE A 129 -16.00 8.79 -17.90
C PHE A 129 -17.49 8.99 -17.64
N SER A 130 -17.99 8.35 -16.57
CA SER A 130 -19.38 8.53 -16.16
C SER A 130 -19.65 9.96 -15.72
N SER A 131 -20.71 10.57 -16.27
CA SER A 131 -21.19 11.89 -15.84
C SER A 131 -21.54 11.95 -14.35
N LEU A 132 -21.78 10.80 -13.71
CA LEU A 132 -22.03 10.69 -12.28
C LEU A 132 -20.83 11.12 -11.43
N TYR A 133 -19.58 10.95 -11.89
CA TYR A 133 -18.39 11.31 -11.12
C TYR A 133 -18.38 12.79 -10.75
N THR A 134 -18.56 13.66 -11.74
CA THR A 134 -18.59 15.12 -11.52
C THR A 134 -19.78 15.54 -10.65
N LYS A 135 -20.93 14.84 -10.76
CA LYS A 135 -22.11 15.09 -9.92
C LYS A 135 -21.87 14.70 -8.46
N HIS A 136 -21.28 13.53 -8.21
CA HIS A 136 -21.02 13.04 -6.86
C HIS A 136 -19.97 13.90 -6.14
N VAL A 137 -18.92 14.33 -6.85
CA VAL A 137 -17.92 15.19 -6.22
C VAL A 137 -18.47 16.58 -5.91
N LYS A 138 -19.30 17.17 -6.77
CA LYS A 138 -20.01 18.41 -6.43
C LYS A 138 -20.87 18.27 -5.17
N LEU A 139 -21.61 17.16 -5.06
CA LEU A 139 -22.39 16.86 -3.86
C LEU A 139 -21.51 16.78 -2.60
N MET A 140 -20.33 16.13 -2.69
CA MET A 140 -19.38 16.06 -1.58
C MET A 140 -18.78 17.43 -1.21
N LEU A 141 -18.54 18.31 -2.18
CA LEU A 141 -18.03 19.66 -1.93
C LEU A 141 -19.09 20.60 -1.35
N GLU A 142 -20.34 20.45 -1.78
CA GLU A 142 -21.47 21.22 -1.26
C GLU A 142 -21.92 20.75 0.13
N ASN A 143 -21.65 19.48 0.45
CA ASN A 143 -22.01 18.87 1.72
C ASN A 143 -20.82 18.19 2.40
N GLU A 144 -20.16 18.94 3.28
CA GLU A 144 -18.99 18.49 4.04
C GLU A 144 -19.26 17.22 4.86
N MET A 145 -20.49 17.00 5.33
CA MET A 145 -20.84 15.79 6.07
C MET A 145 -20.79 14.55 5.18
N ILE A 146 -21.28 14.63 3.94
CA ILE A 146 -21.19 13.52 2.98
C ILE A 146 -19.71 13.22 2.70
N LYS A 147 -18.90 14.25 2.49
CA LYS A 147 -17.44 14.08 2.29
C LYS A 147 -16.80 13.39 3.49
N GLN A 148 -17.08 13.83 4.71
CA GLN A 148 -16.54 13.24 5.93
C GLN A 148 -16.95 11.78 6.10
N LEU A 149 -18.21 11.44 5.84
CA LEU A 149 -18.69 10.06 5.94
C LEU A 149 -17.98 9.15 4.93
N VAL A 150 -17.90 9.57 3.66
CA VAL A 150 -17.19 8.81 2.61
C VAL A 150 -15.71 8.64 2.97
N PHE A 151 -15.05 9.71 3.41
CA PHE A 151 -13.63 9.68 3.77
C PHE A 151 -13.36 8.78 4.97
N LYS A 152 -14.23 8.85 5.99
CA LYS A 152 -14.13 8.01 7.18
C LYS A 152 -14.34 6.55 6.82
N THR A 153 -15.36 6.21 6.04
CA THR A 153 -15.59 4.83 5.58
C THR A 153 -14.40 4.29 4.81
N TYR A 154 -13.77 5.10 3.95
CA TYR A 154 -12.55 4.73 3.25
C TYR A 154 -11.37 4.50 4.20
N ASP A 155 -11.18 5.38 5.18
CA ASP A 155 -10.09 5.28 6.17
C ASP A 155 -10.26 4.06 7.07
N ASP A 156 -11.48 3.80 7.54
CA ASP A 156 -11.82 2.62 8.33
C ASP A 156 -11.58 1.33 7.52
N ALA A 157 -11.88 1.34 6.22
CA ALA A 157 -11.54 0.23 5.34
C ALA A 157 -10.02 0.03 5.22
N CYS A 158 -9.24 1.11 5.05
CA CYS A 158 -7.79 1.05 4.99
C CYS A 158 -7.16 0.53 6.30
N GLU A 159 -7.65 0.98 7.45
CA GLU A 159 -7.17 0.56 8.77
C GLU A 159 -7.44 -0.94 9.00
N ARG A 160 -8.65 -1.39 8.70
CA ARG A 160 -9.02 -2.81 8.81
C ARG A 160 -8.19 -3.72 7.91
N GLN A 161 -7.77 -3.24 6.74
CA GLN A 161 -6.87 -3.99 5.85
C GLN A 161 -5.43 -3.98 6.35
N LEU A 162 -4.97 -2.88 6.95
CA LEU A 162 -3.69 -2.84 7.65
C LEU A 162 -3.64 -3.90 8.77
N GLU A 163 -4.68 -3.99 9.59
CA GLU A 163 -4.76 -4.98 10.68
C GLU A 163 -4.68 -6.42 10.15
N GLN A 164 -5.47 -6.77 9.14
CA GLN A 164 -5.46 -8.10 8.51
C GLN A 164 -4.11 -8.41 7.85
N PHE A 165 -3.51 -7.43 7.17
CA PHE A 165 -2.20 -7.55 6.57
C PHE A 165 -1.13 -7.85 7.63
N MET A 166 -1.16 -7.12 8.75
CA MET A 166 -0.22 -7.32 9.85
C MET A 166 -0.41 -8.67 10.56
N GLU A 167 -1.65 -9.12 10.76
CA GLU A 167 -1.93 -10.43 11.33
C GLU A 167 -1.37 -11.57 10.46
N LEU A 168 -1.53 -11.47 9.13
CA LEU A 168 -0.99 -12.44 8.19
C LEU A 168 0.55 -12.46 8.23
N PHE A 169 1.18 -11.29 8.29
CA PHE A 169 2.63 -11.19 8.40
C PHE A 169 3.15 -11.67 9.75
N ASP A 170 2.45 -11.42 10.85
CA ASP A 170 2.84 -11.90 12.16
C ASP A 170 2.90 -13.43 12.20
N ASN A 171 1.90 -14.09 11.61
CA ASN A 171 1.85 -15.54 11.47
C ASN A 171 2.95 -16.07 10.54
N THR A 172 3.14 -15.41 9.40
CA THR A 172 4.18 -15.76 8.42
C THR A 172 5.57 -15.65 9.04
N LEU A 173 5.88 -14.51 9.66
CA LEU A 173 7.16 -14.26 10.33
C LEU A 173 7.41 -15.23 11.47
N ALA A 174 6.42 -15.47 12.34
CA ALA A 174 6.58 -16.42 13.44
C ALA A 174 6.95 -17.82 12.92
N SER A 175 6.30 -18.26 11.83
CA SER A 175 6.60 -19.54 11.18
C SER A 175 7.99 -19.54 10.53
N THR A 176 8.34 -18.49 9.79
CA THR A 176 9.64 -18.36 9.11
C THR A 176 10.80 -18.32 10.10
N PHE A 177 10.69 -17.58 11.21
CA PHE A 177 11.75 -17.50 12.21
C PHE A 177 11.84 -18.75 13.08
N SER A 178 10.74 -19.47 13.29
CA SER A 178 10.75 -20.73 14.05
C SER A 178 11.38 -21.89 13.26
N ASN A 179 11.31 -21.86 11.92
CA ASN A 179 11.90 -22.88 11.08
C ASN A 179 12.50 -22.31 9.78
N PRO A 180 13.53 -21.45 9.87
CA PRO A 180 14.05 -20.70 8.73
C PRO A 180 14.56 -21.64 7.63
N TRP A 181 15.12 -22.76 8.03
CA TRP A 181 15.67 -23.80 7.17
C TRP A 181 14.64 -24.45 6.24
N VAL A 182 13.38 -24.61 6.67
CA VAL A 182 12.34 -25.17 5.79
C VAL A 182 11.92 -24.14 4.74
N PHE A 183 11.92 -22.86 5.08
CA PHE A 183 11.62 -21.79 4.11
C PHE A 183 12.78 -21.58 3.13
N LEU A 184 14.01 -21.77 3.60
CA LEU A 184 15.20 -21.86 2.74
C LEU A 184 15.14 -23.10 1.82
N LYS A 185 14.63 -24.23 2.33
CA LYS A 185 14.48 -25.48 1.55
C LYS A 185 13.29 -25.48 0.59
N ARG A 186 12.15 -24.89 0.93
CA ARG A 186 10.98 -24.85 0.03
C ARG A 186 11.20 -23.87 -1.13
N ALA A 187 12.11 -22.92 -0.96
CA ALA A 187 12.67 -22.14 -2.06
C ALA A 187 13.68 -22.93 -2.92
N SER A 188 14.19 -24.08 -2.46
CA SER A 188 15.10 -24.99 -3.19
C SER A 188 14.43 -26.28 -3.74
N SER A 189 13.29 -26.71 -3.20
CA SER A 189 12.68 -28.04 -3.46
C SER A 189 11.47 -28.05 -4.41
N GLY A 190 11.24 -26.98 -5.18
CA GLY A 190 10.09 -26.90 -6.10
C GLY A 190 10.14 -27.82 -7.33
N LEU A 191 11.14 -28.70 -7.43
CA LEU A 191 11.46 -29.44 -8.65
C LEU A 191 11.32 -30.96 -8.58
N ASP A 192 11.23 -31.59 -7.40
CA ASP A 192 11.21 -33.06 -7.35
C ASP A 192 9.83 -33.69 -7.66
N ASN A 193 8.77 -32.89 -7.80
CA ASN A 193 7.40 -33.38 -8.00
C ASN A 193 6.82 -33.15 -9.41
N LEU A 194 7.63 -32.70 -10.39
CA LEU A 194 7.16 -32.52 -11.77
C LEU A 194 7.81 -33.47 -12.79
N ASP A 195 8.70 -34.38 -12.35
CA ASP A 195 9.42 -35.30 -13.26
C ASP A 195 9.15 -36.78 -12.97
N ASN A 196 7.91 -37.12 -12.58
CA ASN A 196 7.48 -38.52 -12.42
C ASN A 196 6.18 -38.83 -13.18
N GLY A 197 6.13 -38.39 -14.43
CA GLY A 197 5.12 -38.75 -15.42
C GLY A 197 5.77 -39.22 -16.72
N LYS A 198 6.62 -40.24 -16.64
CA LYS A 198 7.19 -40.90 -17.82
C LYS A 198 6.13 -41.81 -18.45
N ASP A 199 5.91 -41.55 -19.74
CA ASP A 199 5.70 -42.52 -20.81
C ASP A 199 4.66 -43.63 -20.57
N ASP A 200 3.47 -43.45 -21.14
CA ASP A 200 2.87 -44.56 -21.88
C ASP A 200 2.34 -44.06 -23.22
N ASN A 201 2.81 -44.72 -24.28
CA ASN A 201 2.68 -44.36 -25.67
C ASN A 201 1.79 -45.42 -26.31
N GLY A 202 0.65 -45.03 -26.88
CA GLY A 202 -0.25 -45.96 -27.55
C GLY A 202 -1.25 -45.24 -28.45
N SER A 203 -0.98 -45.30 -29.75
CA SER A 203 -1.75 -44.77 -30.88
C SER A 203 -3.19 -45.28 -30.93
N ASP A 204 -4.11 -44.47 -31.48
CA ASP A 204 -4.74 -44.71 -32.80
C ASP A 204 -6.02 -43.84 -32.98
N ASP A 205 -6.10 -43.29 -34.20
CA ASP A 205 -7.26 -43.07 -35.08
C ASP A 205 -8.42 -42.08 -34.76
N ASP A 206 -8.51 -41.11 -35.68
CA ASP A 206 -9.70 -40.65 -36.44
C ASP A 206 -11.06 -40.44 -35.73
N GLU A 207 -11.59 -39.21 -35.80
CA GLU A 207 -12.72 -38.85 -36.68
C GLU A 207 -13.24 -37.42 -36.43
N ASP A 208 -13.31 -36.68 -37.55
CA ASP A 208 -14.30 -35.67 -37.94
C ASP A 208 -15.32 -35.12 -36.92
N SER A 209 -15.41 -33.77 -36.84
CA SER A 209 -16.67 -33.02 -36.91
C SER A 209 -16.47 -31.49 -37.02
N ARG A 210 -16.56 -31.00 -38.28
CA ARG A 210 -17.33 -29.83 -38.77
C ARG A 210 -17.74 -28.71 -37.78
N SER A 211 -17.22 -27.50 -37.99
CA SER A 211 -17.84 -26.36 -38.70
C SER A 211 -18.80 -25.49 -37.84
N SER A 212 -18.37 -24.24 -37.57
CA SER A 212 -18.86 -22.98 -38.17
C SER A 212 -19.98 -22.29 -37.39
N ASN A 213 -19.72 -21.10 -36.82
CA ASN A 213 -19.96 -19.77 -37.42
C ASN A 213 -19.82 -18.67 -36.33
N GLN A 214 -18.97 -17.65 -36.53
CA GLN A 214 -19.31 -16.26 -36.97
C GLN A 214 -20.19 -15.50 -35.96
N GLY A 215 -19.91 -14.29 -35.48
CA GLY A 215 -18.94 -13.20 -35.69
C GLY A 215 -19.26 -12.14 -34.60
N GLY A 216 -18.59 -11.02 -34.39
CA GLY A 216 -17.54 -10.29 -35.10
C GLY A 216 -17.05 -9.13 -34.23
N ASP A 217 -16.04 -8.45 -34.75
CA ASP A 217 -15.60 -7.07 -34.53
C ASP A 217 -15.39 -6.54 -33.10
N ASP A 218 -14.13 -6.28 -32.74
CA ASP A 218 -13.82 -4.97 -32.17
C ASP A 218 -12.42 -4.50 -32.59
N GLU A 219 -12.39 -3.28 -33.12
CA GLU A 219 -11.25 -2.59 -33.71
C GLU A 219 -10.29 -2.11 -32.61
N SER A 220 -9.02 -2.40 -32.85
CA SER A 220 -7.86 -1.87 -32.12
C SER A 220 -7.85 -0.34 -32.08
N THR A 221 -7.88 0.22 -30.87
CA THR A 221 -7.34 1.56 -30.59
C THR A 221 -6.03 1.40 -29.83
N ASP A 222 -4.96 1.46 -30.62
CA ASP A 222 -3.59 1.73 -30.23
C ASP A 222 -3.50 3.20 -29.82
N ASP A 223 -3.16 3.48 -28.56
CA ASP A 223 -2.66 4.78 -28.10
C ASP A 223 -1.81 4.61 -26.81
N GLY A 224 -0.49 4.58 -26.98
CA GLY A 224 0.43 5.38 -26.16
C GLY A 224 0.94 4.87 -24.80
N LEU A 225 0.95 3.56 -24.52
CA LEU A 225 1.54 2.98 -23.30
C LEU A 225 2.83 2.15 -23.52
N ASP A 226 3.36 2.13 -24.74
CA ASP A 226 4.36 1.14 -25.18
C ASP A 226 5.83 1.39 -24.77
N ASP A 227 6.13 2.44 -24.00
CA ASP A 227 7.54 2.74 -23.60
C ASP A 227 7.84 2.51 -22.10
N ILE A 228 7.07 1.65 -21.44
CA ILE A 228 7.52 0.97 -20.21
C ILE A 228 7.68 -0.50 -20.56
N GLN A 229 8.91 -0.92 -20.87
CA GLN A 229 9.25 -2.33 -21.01
C GLN A 229 8.96 -3.07 -19.71
N LEU A 230 7.78 -3.68 -19.65
CA LEU A 230 7.47 -4.72 -18.69
C LEU A 230 8.49 -5.85 -18.87
N PRO A 231 8.99 -6.48 -17.78
CA PRO A 231 9.76 -7.70 -17.91
C PRO A 231 8.93 -8.70 -18.71
N THR A 232 9.45 -9.14 -19.84
CA THR A 232 8.73 -10.06 -20.72
C THR A 232 8.57 -11.41 -20.02
N PHE A 233 7.63 -12.22 -20.50
CA PHE A 233 7.52 -13.61 -20.06
C PHE A 233 8.85 -14.38 -20.22
N GLU A 234 9.64 -14.05 -21.25
CA GLU A 234 10.99 -14.58 -21.43
C GLU A 234 12.01 -14.04 -20.42
N ASP A 235 11.91 -12.78 -19.99
CA ASP A 235 12.77 -12.25 -18.91
C ASP A 235 12.46 -12.94 -17.57
N THR A 236 11.17 -13.18 -17.28
CA THR A 236 10.73 -13.92 -16.09
C THR A 236 11.19 -15.39 -16.16
N LYS A 237 11.07 -16.01 -17.33
CA LYS A 237 11.49 -17.40 -17.59
C LYS A 237 13.01 -17.59 -17.54
N LYS A 238 13.82 -16.58 -17.88
CA LYS A 238 15.28 -16.59 -17.72
C LYS A 238 15.73 -16.27 -16.30
N ARG A 239 14.98 -15.42 -15.59
CA ARG A 239 15.25 -15.04 -14.20
C ARG A 239 15.03 -16.18 -13.22
N ILE A 240 13.99 -16.99 -13.44
CA ILE A 240 13.63 -18.12 -12.56
C ILE A 240 14.80 -19.13 -12.40
N PRO A 241 15.44 -19.65 -13.47
CA PRO A 241 16.60 -20.54 -13.36
C PRO A 241 17.80 -19.91 -12.64
N MET A 242 18.12 -18.64 -12.91
CA MET A 242 19.24 -17.93 -12.26
C MET A 242 18.99 -17.71 -10.77
N GLU A 243 17.76 -17.38 -10.39
CA GLU A 243 17.36 -17.29 -8.99
C GLU A 243 17.37 -18.67 -8.31
N ILE A 244 16.96 -19.75 -9.02
CA ILE A 244 16.99 -21.14 -8.53
C ILE A 244 18.44 -21.63 -8.28
N GLU A 245 19.38 -21.37 -9.19
CA GLU A 245 20.80 -21.72 -9.00
C GLU A 245 21.42 -20.95 -7.83
N SER A 246 21.06 -19.67 -7.65
CA SER A 246 21.51 -18.92 -6.47
C SER A 246 20.93 -19.46 -5.15
N ARG A 247 19.74 -20.09 -5.19
CA ARG A 247 18.98 -20.56 -4.02
C ARG A 247 19.39 -21.94 -3.51
N SER A 248 19.77 -22.87 -4.38
CA SER A 248 20.27 -24.20 -3.94
C SER A 248 21.63 -24.10 -3.24
N GLY A 249 22.48 -23.16 -3.66
CA GLY A 249 23.77 -22.89 -3.03
C GLY A 249 23.67 -22.38 -1.59
N ILE A 250 22.57 -21.69 -1.24
CA ILE A 250 22.39 -21.07 0.09
C ILE A 250 22.23 -22.13 1.18
N GLU A 251 21.45 -23.18 0.96
CA GLU A 251 21.27 -24.26 1.95
C GLU A 251 22.58 -25.04 2.17
N THR A 252 23.30 -25.35 1.09
CA THR A 252 24.60 -26.03 1.17
C THR A 252 25.63 -25.14 1.88
N MET A 253 25.65 -23.83 1.59
CA MET A 253 26.53 -22.86 2.24
C MET A 253 26.23 -22.74 3.74
N LEU A 254 24.96 -22.60 4.12
CA LEU A 254 24.55 -22.50 5.52
C LEU A 254 24.83 -23.80 6.29
N SER A 255 24.60 -24.95 5.66
CA SER A 255 24.91 -26.27 6.27
C SER A 255 26.42 -26.46 6.46
N HIS A 256 27.23 -26.01 5.49
CA HIS A 256 28.69 -26.00 5.61
C HIS A 256 29.17 -25.04 6.71
N TRP A 257 28.57 -23.86 6.86
CA TRP A 257 28.90 -22.97 7.96
C TRP A 257 28.49 -23.53 9.31
N LEU A 258 27.34 -24.21 9.39
CA LEU A 258 26.88 -24.86 10.61
C LEU A 258 27.79 -26.02 11.04
N SER A 259 28.36 -26.78 10.09
CA SER A 259 29.34 -27.83 10.40
C SER A 259 30.71 -27.28 10.80
N SER A 260 31.01 -26.02 10.46
CA SER A 260 32.27 -25.36 10.82
C SER A 260 32.30 -24.81 12.26
N ILE A 261 31.18 -24.82 12.98
CA ILE A 261 31.10 -24.27 14.34
C ILE A 261 31.75 -25.24 15.35
N PRO A 262 32.77 -24.80 16.11
CA PRO A 262 33.41 -25.62 17.13
C PRO A 262 32.42 -26.20 18.14
N MET A 263 32.56 -27.49 18.46
CA MET A 263 31.78 -28.14 19.51
C MET A 263 32.44 -28.05 20.89
N GLU A 264 33.75 -27.80 20.90
CA GLU A 264 34.62 -27.81 22.08
C GLU A 264 34.39 -26.56 22.95
N PRO A 265 34.18 -26.70 24.27
CA PRO A 265 33.91 -25.57 25.16
C PRO A 265 35.02 -24.52 25.21
N GLN A 266 36.26 -24.91 24.89
CA GLN A 266 37.44 -24.05 24.92
C GLN A 266 37.48 -23.08 23.74
N GLN A 267 36.75 -23.37 22.66
CA GLN A 267 36.67 -22.55 21.45
C GLN A 267 35.34 -21.77 21.38
N ILE A 268 34.73 -21.49 22.54
CA ILE A 268 33.43 -20.81 22.60
C ILE A 268 33.46 -19.43 21.96
N ASP A 269 34.58 -18.70 22.02
CA ASP A 269 34.71 -17.37 21.42
C ASP A 269 34.67 -17.46 19.87
N GLU A 270 35.37 -18.44 19.29
CA GLU A 270 35.29 -18.73 17.85
C GLU A 270 33.88 -19.22 17.44
N ALA A 271 33.23 -20.01 18.30
CA ALA A 271 31.85 -20.44 18.07
C ALA A 271 30.88 -19.25 18.06
N VAL A 272 31.06 -18.26 18.93
CA VAL A 272 30.23 -17.05 18.98
C VAL A 272 30.34 -16.25 17.68
N GLU A 273 31.55 -16.05 17.14
CA GLU A 273 31.74 -15.34 15.87
C GLU A 273 31.06 -16.06 14.70
N LYS A 274 31.21 -17.40 14.63
CA LYS A 274 30.56 -18.20 13.58
C LYS A 274 29.04 -18.22 13.71
N VAL A 275 28.52 -18.26 14.94
CA VAL A 275 27.08 -18.14 15.22
C VAL A 275 26.55 -16.76 14.83
N GLN A 276 27.26 -15.68 15.17
CA GLN A 276 26.90 -14.32 14.77
C GLN A 276 26.80 -14.21 13.24
N MET A 277 27.82 -14.69 12.52
CA MET A 277 27.81 -14.70 11.05
C MET A 277 26.58 -15.45 10.53
N LEU A 278 26.29 -16.62 11.08
CA LEU A 278 25.19 -17.46 10.62
C LEU A 278 23.82 -16.84 10.92
N VAL A 279 23.64 -16.18 12.06
CA VAL A 279 22.44 -15.40 12.41
C VAL A 279 22.25 -14.25 11.41
N LEU A 280 23.28 -13.42 11.19
CA LEU A 280 23.21 -12.29 10.26
C LEU A 280 22.88 -12.73 8.83
N LYS A 281 23.52 -13.81 8.36
CA LYS A 281 23.26 -14.34 7.01
C LYS A 281 21.87 -14.93 6.88
N THR A 282 21.43 -15.72 7.86
CA THR A 282 20.07 -16.28 7.87
C THR A 282 19.01 -15.17 7.90
N PHE A 283 19.21 -14.14 8.72
CA PHE A 283 18.35 -12.98 8.74
C PHE A 283 18.33 -12.24 7.39
N SER A 284 19.50 -12.03 6.77
CA SER A 284 19.59 -11.41 5.44
C SER A 284 18.80 -12.18 4.39
N PHE A 285 18.78 -13.52 4.44
CA PHE A 285 17.98 -14.33 3.52
C PHE A 285 16.48 -14.18 3.77
N ILE A 286 16.03 -14.26 5.03
CA ILE A 286 14.63 -14.04 5.40
C ILE A 286 14.18 -12.64 4.94
N ARG A 287 14.99 -11.63 5.21
CA ARG A 287 14.75 -10.24 4.83
C ARG A 287 14.61 -10.06 3.32
N SER A 288 15.53 -10.63 2.53
CA SER A 288 15.45 -10.60 1.07
C SER A 288 14.19 -11.29 0.56
N GLN A 289 13.85 -12.46 1.10
CA GLN A 289 12.64 -13.18 0.72
C GLN A 289 11.37 -12.37 0.98
N ILE A 290 11.29 -11.70 2.13
CA ILE A 290 10.16 -10.84 2.47
C ILE A 290 10.11 -9.62 1.55
N ALA A 291 11.26 -9.01 1.25
CA ALA A 291 11.33 -7.88 0.32
C ALA A 291 10.84 -8.29 -1.08
N ASP A 292 11.25 -9.46 -1.59
CA ASP A 292 10.82 -9.98 -2.90
C ASP A 292 9.29 -10.21 -2.97
N GLN A 293 8.66 -10.52 -1.84
CA GLN A 293 7.24 -10.87 -1.79
C GLN A 293 6.33 -9.69 -1.39
N ILE A 294 6.89 -8.56 -0.94
CA ILE A 294 6.10 -7.49 -0.31
C ILE A 294 5.06 -6.89 -1.26
N GLU A 295 5.40 -6.71 -2.55
CA GLU A 295 4.48 -6.20 -3.55
C GLU A 295 3.33 -7.18 -3.81
N LEU A 296 3.63 -8.46 -3.96
CA LEU A 296 2.60 -9.50 -4.13
C LEU A 296 1.68 -9.58 -2.93
N PHE A 297 2.23 -9.46 -1.72
CA PHE A 297 1.44 -9.42 -0.49
C PHE A 297 0.56 -8.16 -0.43
N ALA A 298 1.10 -6.99 -0.79
CA ALA A 298 0.35 -5.74 -0.82
C ALA A 298 -0.82 -5.81 -1.81
N GLU A 299 -0.60 -6.35 -3.02
CA GLU A 299 -1.65 -6.55 -4.01
C GLU A 299 -2.72 -7.54 -3.51
N SER A 300 -2.29 -8.70 -3.03
CA SER A 300 -3.18 -9.83 -2.72
C SER A 300 -3.96 -9.67 -1.42
N PHE A 301 -3.35 -9.03 -0.40
CA PHE A 301 -3.90 -8.97 0.95
C PHE A 301 -4.26 -7.57 1.42
N PHE A 302 -3.83 -6.53 0.69
CA PHE A 302 -4.21 -5.15 0.99
C PHE A 302 -5.14 -4.61 -0.10
N LYS A 303 -4.61 -4.38 -1.31
CA LYS A 303 -5.30 -3.65 -2.38
C LYS A 303 -6.55 -4.38 -2.89
N LEU A 304 -6.44 -5.64 -3.32
CA LEU A 304 -7.58 -6.37 -3.86
C LEU A 304 -8.70 -6.58 -2.83
N PRO A 305 -8.41 -7.03 -1.58
CA PRO A 305 -9.46 -7.14 -0.56
C PRO A 305 -10.08 -5.81 -0.17
N MET A 306 -9.27 -4.74 -0.10
CA MET A 306 -9.78 -3.39 0.15
C MET A 306 -10.80 -3.00 -0.92
N MET A 307 -10.43 -3.08 -2.21
CA MET A 307 -11.31 -2.66 -3.31
C MET A 307 -12.62 -3.46 -3.34
N ARG A 308 -12.56 -4.78 -3.08
CA ARG A 308 -13.77 -5.63 -3.08
C ARG A 308 -14.73 -5.27 -1.95
N ARG A 309 -14.22 -4.95 -0.75
CA ARG A 309 -15.08 -4.65 0.41
C ARG A 309 -15.50 -3.19 0.47
N LEU A 310 -14.72 -2.30 -0.12
CA LEU A 310 -14.99 -0.86 -0.09
C LEU A 310 -16.34 -0.53 -0.74
N GLU A 311 -16.72 -1.23 -1.81
CA GLU A 311 -18.02 -1.03 -2.46
C GLU A 311 -19.18 -1.33 -1.49
N ASP A 312 -19.11 -2.47 -0.79
CA ASP A 312 -20.09 -2.83 0.23
C ASP A 312 -20.08 -1.82 1.40
N ASP A 313 -18.90 -1.43 1.89
CA ASP A 313 -18.77 -0.44 2.96
C ASP A 313 -19.40 0.91 2.57
N MET A 314 -19.17 1.35 1.32
CA MET A 314 -19.71 2.60 0.77
C MET A 314 -21.22 2.55 0.57
N SER A 315 -21.77 1.39 0.17
CA SER A 315 -23.21 1.19 0.02
C SER A 315 -23.96 1.25 1.35
N ASN A 316 -23.28 0.93 2.45
CA ASN A 316 -23.85 0.86 3.79
C ASN A 316 -23.60 2.12 4.63
N ILE A 317 -23.13 3.21 4.02
CA ILE A 317 -22.93 4.49 4.73
C ILE A 317 -24.27 4.95 5.30
N GLN A 318 -24.31 5.09 6.62
CA GLN A 318 -25.44 5.64 7.36
C GLN A 318 -24.96 6.79 8.24
N MET A 319 -25.80 7.80 8.40
CA MET A 319 -25.55 8.83 9.39
C MET A 319 -25.66 8.22 10.78
N THR A 320 -24.67 8.51 11.65
CA THR A 320 -24.83 8.12 13.05
C THR A 320 -25.92 8.96 13.72
N ASN A 321 -26.45 8.48 14.84
CA ASN A 321 -27.43 9.24 15.62
C ASN A 321 -26.87 10.61 16.07
N VAL A 322 -25.55 10.67 16.31
CA VAL A 322 -24.84 11.91 16.68
C VAL A 322 -24.74 12.85 15.48
N ASP A 323 -24.41 12.35 14.30
CA ASP A 323 -24.35 13.15 13.07
C ASP A 323 -25.72 13.70 12.70
N THR A 324 -26.76 12.88 12.89
CA THR A 324 -28.16 13.26 12.64
C THR A 324 -28.61 14.40 13.54
N GLU A 325 -28.33 14.31 14.84
CA GLU A 325 -28.69 15.36 15.78
C GLU A 325 -27.86 16.63 15.54
N THR A 326 -26.56 16.49 15.24
CA THR A 326 -25.69 17.63 14.91
C THR A 326 -26.16 18.34 13.64
N TYR A 327 -26.56 17.59 12.61
CA TYR A 327 -27.11 18.15 11.38
C TYR A 327 -28.42 18.88 11.64
N LYS A 328 -29.29 18.30 12.47
CA LYS A 328 -30.58 18.90 12.84
C LYS A 328 -30.38 20.23 13.57
N VAL A 329 -29.50 20.27 14.56
CA VAL A 329 -29.17 21.51 15.29
C VAL A 329 -28.58 22.56 14.35
N ARG A 330 -27.65 22.17 13.47
CA ARG A 330 -27.05 23.09 12.49
C ARG A 330 -28.09 23.61 11.50
N ARG A 331 -29.01 22.76 11.05
CA ARG A 331 -30.11 23.14 10.17
C ARG A 331 -31.05 24.13 10.83
N GLU A 332 -31.48 23.86 12.07
CA GLU A 332 -32.34 24.77 12.84
C GLU A 332 -31.67 26.13 13.05
N TYR A 333 -30.36 26.15 13.33
CA TYR A 333 -29.58 27.38 13.44
C TYR A 333 -29.54 28.17 12.12
N LEU A 334 -29.21 27.51 11.01
CA LEU A 334 -29.13 28.15 9.68
C LEU A 334 -30.50 28.63 9.19
N GLU A 335 -31.58 27.88 9.45
CA GLU A 335 -32.95 28.32 9.15
C GLU A 335 -33.33 29.57 9.96
N GLY A 336 -32.87 29.66 11.22
CA GLY A 336 -33.03 30.85 12.06
C GLY A 336 -32.26 32.07 11.54
N GLU A 337 -31.00 31.89 11.13
CA GLU A 337 -30.21 32.97 10.50
C GLU A 337 -30.81 33.40 9.17
N PHE A 338 -31.23 32.44 8.33
CA PHE A 338 -31.84 32.74 7.05
C PHE A 338 -33.09 33.60 7.20
N LYS A 339 -33.97 33.24 8.14
CA LYS A 339 -35.17 34.03 8.45
C LYS A 339 -34.83 35.44 8.92
N THR A 340 -33.81 35.57 9.78
CA THR A 340 -33.36 36.89 10.26
C THR A 340 -32.85 37.75 9.09
N ILE A 341 -32.06 37.16 8.18
CA ILE A 341 -31.58 37.84 6.98
C ILE A 341 -32.76 38.24 6.10
N GLU A 342 -33.72 37.34 5.87
CA GLU A 342 -34.92 37.61 5.08
C GLU A 342 -35.74 38.78 5.64
N ASP A 343 -35.95 38.82 6.95
CA ASP A 343 -36.63 39.93 7.65
C ASP A 343 -35.87 41.25 7.50
N THR A 344 -34.53 41.23 7.59
CA THR A 344 -33.72 42.44 7.38
C THR A 344 -33.77 42.91 5.92
N LEU A 345 -33.80 42.00 4.96
CA LEU A 345 -33.90 42.31 3.53
C LEU A 345 -35.27 42.92 3.20
N ALA A 346 -36.34 42.37 3.76
CA ALA A 346 -37.68 42.92 3.64
C ALA A 346 -37.76 44.35 4.21
N SER A 347 -37.16 44.58 5.39
CA SER A 347 -37.09 45.90 6.02
C SER A 347 -36.30 46.92 5.19
N LEU A 348 -35.19 46.49 4.58
CA LEU A 348 -34.41 47.33 3.66
C LEU A 348 -35.20 47.68 2.41
N ASN A 349 -35.90 46.72 1.80
CA ASN A 349 -36.76 46.96 0.64
C ASN A 349 -37.89 47.95 0.97
N GLU A 350 -38.53 47.83 2.13
CA GLU A 350 -39.56 48.80 2.56
C GLU A 350 -38.98 50.22 2.72
N CYS A 351 -37.74 50.33 3.21
CA CYS A 351 -37.04 51.61 3.31
C CYS A 351 -36.72 52.21 1.93
N ILE A 352 -36.26 51.37 0.99
CA ILE A 352 -36.01 51.75 -0.39
C ILE A 352 -37.31 52.26 -1.04
N ASP A 353 -38.42 51.54 -0.88
CA ASP A 353 -39.71 51.94 -1.45
C ASP A 353 -40.20 53.29 -0.88
N LYS A 354 -40.02 53.51 0.43
CA LYS A 354 -40.35 54.79 1.08
C LYS A 354 -39.48 55.93 0.55
N LEU A 355 -38.17 55.69 0.36
CA LEU A 355 -37.24 56.69 -0.19
C LEU A 355 -37.55 57.01 -1.65
N GLN A 356 -37.82 56.00 -2.47
CA GLN A 356 -38.24 56.20 -3.87
C GLN A 356 -39.58 56.94 -3.94
N GLY A 357 -40.55 56.57 -3.11
CA GLY A 357 -41.83 57.28 -3.00
C GLY A 357 -41.66 58.73 -2.56
N PHE A 358 -40.73 59.02 -1.65
CA PHE A 358 -40.39 60.38 -1.24
C PHE A 358 -39.72 61.17 -2.38
N ALA A 359 -38.76 60.57 -3.08
CA ALA A 359 -38.07 61.18 -4.22
C ALA A 359 -39.04 61.54 -5.35
N LEU A 360 -39.97 60.63 -5.70
CA LEU A 360 -41.01 60.87 -6.70
C LEU A 360 -41.96 62.02 -6.28
N LYS A 361 -42.37 62.06 -5.01
CA LYS A 361 -43.20 63.16 -4.47
C LYS A 361 -42.44 64.49 -4.48
N ALA A 362 -41.15 64.50 -4.16
CA ALA A 362 -40.31 65.69 -4.20
C ALA A 362 -40.14 66.23 -5.63
N GLN A 363 -39.86 65.34 -6.61
CA GLN A 363 -39.80 65.70 -8.03
C GLN A 363 -41.13 66.26 -8.56
N ALA A 364 -42.26 65.64 -8.21
CA ALA A 364 -43.60 66.13 -8.59
C ALA A 364 -43.91 67.51 -8.00
N LYS A 365 -43.42 67.81 -6.80
CA LYS A 365 -43.59 69.10 -6.14
C LYS A 365 -42.72 70.19 -6.79
N MET A 366 -41.48 69.86 -7.17
CA MET A 366 -40.59 70.77 -7.91
C MET A 366 -41.12 71.10 -9.32
N SER A 367 -41.65 70.12 -10.04
CA SER A 367 -42.20 70.31 -11.39
C SER A 367 -43.51 71.13 -11.41
N ARG A 368 -44.31 71.11 -10.34
CA ARG A 368 -45.47 72.01 -10.17
C ARG A 368 -45.07 73.46 -9.89
N VAL A 369 -43.96 73.70 -9.18
CA VAL A 369 -43.46 75.05 -8.87
C VAL A 369 -42.81 75.70 -10.10
N SER A 370 -42.22 74.92 -11.01
CA SER A 370 -41.68 75.42 -12.27
C SER A 370 -42.72 75.72 -13.37
N GLY A 371 -43.98 75.29 -13.20
CA GLY A 371 -45.06 75.49 -14.18
C GLY A 371 -46.00 76.66 -13.88
N SER A 372 -45.73 77.49 -12.85
CA SER A 372 -46.53 78.67 -12.47
C SER A 372 -45.81 80.00 -12.73
N LYS A 373 -45.06 80.09 -13.82
CA LYS A 373 -44.54 81.38 -14.32
C LYS A 373 -45.13 81.71 -15.68
#